data_AF-W1F234-F1
#
_entry.id   AF-W1F234-F1
#
_cell.length_a   1.000
_cell.length_b   1.000
_cell.length_c   1.000
_cell.angle_alpha   90.00
_cell.angle_beta   90.00
_cell.angle_gamma   90.00
#
_symmetry.space_group_name_H-M   'P 1'
#
loop_
_entity.id
_entity.type
_entity.pdbx_description
1 polymer ?
#
loop_
_entity_poly.entity_id
_entity_poly.type
_entity_poly.pdbx_seq_one_letter_code
_entity_poly.pdbx_strand_id
1 'polypeptide(L)'
;MSNTYQKRKASKEYGLYNQCKKLNDDELFRLLDDHNSLKRISSARVLQLRGGQDAVRLAIEFCSDKNYIRRDIGAFILGQIKICKKCEDNVFNILNNMALNDKSACVRATAIESTAQRCKKNPIYSPKIVEQSQITAFDKSTNVRRATAFAISVINDKATIPLLINLLKDPNGDVRNWAAFAININKYDNSDIRDCFVEMLQDKNEEVRIEAIIGLSYRKDKRVLSVLCDELKKNTVYDDIIEAAGELGDKNATSCFRYYVVQV
;
A
#
# COMPACT_ATOMS: atom_id res chain seq x y z
N MET A 1 -9.02 -8.99 36.21
CA MET A 1 -8.08 -8.60 35.15
C MET A 1 -8.90 -8.24 33.92
N SER A 2 -8.95 -6.95 33.56
CA SER A 2 -9.72 -6.46 32.42
C SER A 2 -9.08 -6.97 31.14
N ASN A 3 -9.85 -7.72 30.36
CA ASN A 3 -9.42 -8.24 29.06
C ASN A 3 -9.41 -7.06 28.07
N THR A 4 -8.31 -6.30 28.03
CA THR A 4 -8.15 -5.13 27.17
C THR A 4 -7.82 -5.56 25.74
N TYR A 5 -8.67 -6.41 25.14
CA TYR A 5 -8.63 -6.71 23.70
C TYR A 5 -8.75 -5.41 22.89
N GLN A 6 -8.03 -5.33 21.76
CA GLN A 6 -8.00 -4.15 20.91
C GLN A 6 -9.40 -3.65 20.55
N LYS A 7 -9.79 -2.49 21.09
CA LYS A 7 -10.94 -1.73 20.61
C LYS A 7 -10.44 -0.70 19.61
N ARG A 8 -10.78 -0.85 18.33
CA ARG A 8 -10.54 0.19 17.33
C ARG A 8 -11.47 1.37 17.63
N LYS A 9 -10.91 2.53 17.93
CA LYS A 9 -11.70 3.78 18.02
C LYS A 9 -12.11 4.19 16.62
N ALA A 10 -13.29 4.79 16.48
CA ALA A 10 -13.70 5.40 15.22
C ALA A 10 -12.63 6.43 14.78
N SER A 11 -12.33 6.46 13.48
CA SER A 11 -11.39 7.45 12.93
C SER A 11 -11.82 8.86 13.32
N LYS A 12 -10.85 9.73 13.63
CA LYS A 12 -11.12 11.16 13.88
C LYS A 12 -11.83 11.82 12.69
N GLU A 13 -11.64 11.28 11.49
CA GLU A 13 -12.27 11.75 10.25
C GLU A 13 -13.72 11.28 10.09
N TYR A 14 -14.17 10.31 10.88
CA TYR A 14 -15.52 9.71 10.75
C TYR A 14 -16.63 10.73 11.04
N GLY A 15 -16.39 11.67 11.95
CA GLY A 15 -17.33 12.76 12.24
C GLY A 15 -17.56 13.67 11.02
N LEU A 16 -16.49 14.13 10.39
CA LEU A 16 -16.54 15.00 9.21
C LEU A 16 -17.15 14.27 8.01
N TYR A 17 -16.79 13.00 7.81
CA TYR A 17 -17.38 12.16 6.77
C TYR A 17 -18.91 12.04 6.93
N ASN A 18 -19.41 11.81 8.15
CA ASN A 18 -20.85 11.74 8.40
C ASN A 18 -21.58 13.08 8.22
N GLN A 19 -20.89 14.22 8.43
CA GLN A 19 -21.42 15.53 8.10
C GLN A 19 -21.55 15.70 6.58
N CYS A 20 -20.50 15.36 5.82
CA CYS A 20 -20.54 15.40 4.35
C CYS A 20 -21.63 14.50 3.77
N LYS A 21 -21.93 13.35 4.39
CA LYS A 21 -23.02 12.45 3.96
C LYS A 21 -24.42 13.07 3.99
N LYS A 22 -24.62 14.22 4.64
CA LYS A 22 -25.91 14.93 4.68
C LYS A 22 -26.04 15.97 3.56
N LEU A 23 -24.93 16.31 2.90
CA LEU A 23 -24.89 17.34 1.87
C LEU A 23 -25.42 16.79 0.54
N ASN A 24 -25.96 17.67 -0.30
CA ASN A 24 -26.28 17.35 -1.69
C ASN A 24 -25.02 17.39 -2.58
N ASP A 25 -25.14 16.95 -3.82
CA ASP A 25 -23.98 16.81 -4.71
C ASP A 25 -23.35 18.18 -5.05
N ASP A 26 -24.12 19.25 -5.22
CA ASP A 26 -23.60 20.60 -5.48
C ASP A 26 -22.76 21.16 -4.31
N GLU A 27 -23.18 20.87 -3.07
CA GLU A 27 -22.41 21.19 -1.87
C GLU A 27 -21.13 20.37 -1.78
N LEU A 28 -21.20 19.08 -2.11
CA LEU A 28 -20.03 18.20 -2.15
C LEU A 28 -19.03 18.64 -3.21
N PHE A 29 -19.48 19.01 -4.41
CA PHE A 29 -18.62 19.51 -5.48
C PHE A 29 -17.90 20.79 -5.07
N ARG A 30 -18.59 21.75 -4.45
CA ARG A 30 -17.95 22.96 -3.91
C ARG A 30 -16.90 22.65 -2.84
N LEU A 31 -17.13 21.65 -2.00
CA LEU A 31 -16.16 21.22 -0.99
C LEU A 31 -14.89 20.57 -1.57
N LEU A 32 -14.89 20.14 -2.83
CA LEU A 32 -13.68 19.62 -3.47
C LEU A 32 -12.61 20.70 -3.70
N ASP A 33 -12.99 21.98 -3.61
CA ASP A 33 -12.07 23.13 -3.71
C ASP A 33 -11.73 23.77 -2.37
N ASP A 34 -12.18 23.19 -1.25
CA ASP A 34 -11.89 23.74 0.08
C ASP A 34 -10.36 23.74 0.36
N HIS A 35 -9.89 24.78 1.05
CA HIS A 35 -8.49 24.91 1.45
C HIS A 35 -8.06 23.79 2.42
N ASN A 36 -9.00 23.24 3.18
CA ASN A 36 -8.77 22.13 4.10
C ASN A 36 -8.81 20.79 3.38
N SER A 37 -7.67 20.08 3.35
CA SER A 37 -7.54 18.77 2.72
C SER A 37 -8.50 17.71 3.26
N LEU A 38 -8.80 17.71 4.56
CA LEU A 38 -9.71 16.75 5.18
C LEU A 38 -11.15 16.93 4.69
N LYS A 39 -11.59 18.18 4.46
CA LYS A 39 -12.91 18.46 3.88
C LYS A 39 -13.00 17.98 2.44
N ARG A 40 -11.98 18.24 1.62
CA ARG A 40 -11.91 17.73 0.24
C ARG A 40 -11.99 16.21 0.20
N ILE A 41 -11.15 15.52 0.99
CA ILE A 41 -11.11 14.05 1.04
C ILE A 41 -12.44 13.49 1.57
N SER A 42 -13.03 14.10 2.59
CA SER A 42 -14.32 13.67 3.13
C SER A 42 -15.44 13.80 2.10
N SER A 43 -15.48 14.91 1.36
CA SER A 43 -16.42 15.11 0.25
C SER A 43 -16.21 14.06 -0.84
N ALA A 44 -14.97 13.89 -1.31
CA ALA A 44 -14.61 12.91 -2.34
C ALA A 44 -14.97 11.47 -1.94
N ARG A 45 -14.80 11.07 -0.68
CA ARG A 45 -15.23 9.76 -0.16
C ARG A 45 -16.74 9.58 -0.21
N VAL A 46 -17.51 10.62 0.05
CA VAL A 46 -18.98 10.57 -0.08
C VAL A 46 -19.36 10.39 -1.55
N LEU A 47 -18.70 11.08 -2.48
CA LEU A 47 -18.91 10.92 -3.92
C LEU A 47 -18.53 9.52 -4.42
N GLN A 48 -17.41 8.95 -3.96
CA GLN A 48 -17.02 7.57 -4.26
C GLN A 48 -18.10 6.57 -3.81
N LEU A 49 -18.70 6.80 -2.62
CA LEU A 49 -19.73 5.93 -2.07
C LEU A 49 -21.05 6.04 -2.84
N ARG A 50 -21.55 7.26 -3.04
CA ARG A 50 -22.86 7.49 -3.68
C ARG A 50 -22.81 7.17 -5.17
N GLY A 51 -21.70 7.47 -5.83
CA GLY A 51 -21.61 7.43 -7.28
C GLY A 51 -22.44 8.53 -7.93
N GLY A 52 -22.64 8.42 -9.24
CA GLY A 52 -23.44 9.37 -10.01
C GLY A 52 -22.68 9.83 -11.26
N GLN A 53 -23.41 10.00 -12.36
CA GLN A 53 -22.80 10.37 -13.64
C GLN A 53 -22.17 11.77 -13.59
N ASP A 54 -22.79 12.71 -12.87
CA ASP A 54 -22.25 14.07 -12.72
C ASP A 54 -20.95 14.07 -11.92
N ALA A 55 -20.85 13.29 -10.85
CA ALA A 55 -19.61 13.14 -10.07
C ALA A 55 -18.49 12.51 -10.91
N VAL A 56 -18.81 11.52 -11.76
CA VAL A 56 -17.84 10.91 -12.67
C VAL A 56 -17.37 11.91 -13.73
N ARG A 57 -18.30 12.66 -14.35
CA ARG A 57 -17.97 13.69 -15.34
C ARG A 57 -17.08 14.77 -14.74
N LEU A 58 -17.45 15.29 -13.57
CA LEU A 58 -16.67 16.31 -12.86
C LEU A 58 -15.27 15.80 -12.52
N ALA A 59 -15.14 14.56 -12.02
CA ALA A 59 -13.84 13.99 -11.70
C ALA A 59 -12.93 13.84 -12.94
N ILE A 60 -13.50 13.47 -14.09
CA ILE A 60 -12.79 13.44 -15.39
C ILE A 60 -12.33 14.84 -15.80
N GLU A 61 -13.18 15.86 -15.68
CA GLU A 61 -12.82 17.25 -15.98
C GLU A 61 -11.68 17.72 -15.06
N PHE A 62 -11.78 17.41 -13.76
CA PHE A 62 -10.77 17.73 -12.76
C PHE A 62 -9.40 17.11 -13.07
N CYS A 63 -9.36 15.91 -13.67
CA CYS A 63 -8.11 15.26 -14.09
C CYS A 63 -7.31 16.08 -15.14
N SER A 64 -7.93 17.06 -15.80
CA SER A 64 -7.27 17.96 -16.76
C SER A 64 -7.09 19.40 -16.24
N ASP A 65 -7.41 19.66 -14.97
CA ASP A 65 -7.34 21.02 -14.40
C ASP A 65 -5.89 21.51 -14.25
N LYS A 66 -5.67 22.82 -14.36
CA LYS A 66 -4.35 23.44 -14.14
C LYS A 66 -3.85 23.23 -12.71
N ASN A 67 -4.76 23.23 -11.74
CA ASN A 67 -4.47 22.99 -10.33
C ASN A 67 -4.26 21.50 -10.06
N TYR A 68 -3.06 21.14 -9.60
CA TYR A 68 -2.74 19.75 -9.29
C TYR A 68 -3.61 19.17 -8.18
N ILE A 69 -4.15 19.99 -7.28
CA ILE A 69 -5.06 19.55 -6.21
C ILE A 69 -6.35 18.99 -6.81
N ARG A 70 -6.89 19.65 -7.85
CA ARG A 70 -8.08 19.16 -8.53
C ARG A 70 -7.78 17.88 -9.32
N ARG A 71 -6.64 17.82 -10.00
CA ARG A 71 -6.21 16.59 -10.68
C ARG A 71 -6.07 15.42 -9.71
N ASP A 72 -5.46 15.67 -8.55
CA ASP A 72 -5.28 14.71 -7.47
C ASP A 72 -6.63 14.18 -6.95
N ILE A 73 -7.54 15.09 -6.58
CA ILE A 73 -8.86 14.69 -6.05
C ILE A 73 -9.73 14.02 -7.13
N GLY A 74 -9.63 14.45 -8.39
CA GLY A 74 -10.29 13.81 -9.53
C GLY A 74 -9.81 12.37 -9.71
N ALA A 75 -8.50 12.15 -9.72
CA ALA A 75 -7.92 10.81 -9.79
C ALA A 75 -8.36 9.94 -8.61
N PHE A 76 -8.31 10.48 -7.38
CA PHE A 76 -8.77 9.81 -6.18
C PHE A 76 -10.23 9.35 -6.29
N ILE A 77 -11.15 10.24 -6.69
CA ILE A 77 -12.57 9.89 -6.88
C ILE A 77 -12.70 8.75 -7.90
N LEU A 78 -12.05 8.88 -9.06
CA LEU A 78 -12.14 7.92 -10.16
C LEU A 78 -11.63 6.51 -9.79
N GLY A 79 -10.70 6.39 -8.84
CA GLY A 79 -10.21 5.08 -8.41
C GLY A 79 -11.27 4.18 -7.77
N GLN A 80 -12.24 4.76 -7.05
CA GLN A 80 -13.18 3.99 -6.23
C GLN A 80 -14.65 4.21 -6.58
N ILE A 81 -15.03 5.29 -7.26
CA ILE A 81 -16.41 5.56 -7.66
C ILE A 81 -16.95 4.46 -8.59
N LYS A 82 -18.26 4.18 -8.51
CA LYS A 82 -18.94 3.30 -9.47
C LYS A 82 -19.06 4.01 -10.81
N ILE A 83 -18.69 3.32 -11.89
CA ILE A 83 -18.72 3.86 -13.25
C ILE A 83 -19.39 2.88 -14.22
N CYS A 84 -19.91 3.43 -15.33
CA CYS A 84 -20.56 2.67 -16.37
C CYS A 84 -19.55 1.76 -17.12
N LYS A 85 -19.97 0.58 -17.60
CA LYS A 85 -19.06 -0.35 -18.31
C LYS A 85 -18.43 0.28 -19.56
N LYS A 86 -19.18 1.11 -20.28
CA LYS A 86 -18.70 1.85 -21.47
C LYS A 86 -17.65 2.92 -21.12
N CYS A 87 -17.66 3.41 -19.89
CA CYS A 87 -16.80 4.48 -19.39
C CYS A 87 -15.50 3.93 -18.80
N GLU A 88 -15.47 2.64 -18.50
CA GLU A 88 -14.50 2.04 -17.59
C GLU A 88 -13.07 2.02 -18.15
N ASP A 89 -12.91 1.70 -19.44
CA ASP A 89 -11.62 1.76 -20.12
C ASP A 89 -11.10 3.19 -20.27
N ASN A 90 -11.98 4.15 -20.56
CA ASN A 90 -11.60 5.56 -20.66
C ASN A 90 -11.07 6.08 -19.32
N VAL A 91 -11.79 5.82 -18.22
CA VAL A 91 -11.35 6.20 -16.87
C VAL A 91 -10.01 5.54 -16.52
N PHE A 92 -9.84 4.26 -16.82
CA PHE A 92 -8.57 3.59 -16.60
C PHE A 92 -7.43 4.23 -17.39
N ASN A 93 -7.65 4.54 -18.67
CA ASN A 93 -6.63 5.15 -19.52
C ASN A 93 -6.26 6.56 -19.05
N ILE A 94 -7.22 7.36 -18.56
CA ILE A 94 -6.95 8.68 -17.94
C ILE A 94 -6.02 8.51 -16.73
N LEU A 95 -6.39 7.64 -15.80
CA LEU A 95 -5.59 7.38 -14.60
C LEU A 95 -4.19 6.85 -14.96
N ASN A 96 -4.10 5.92 -15.93
CA ASN A 96 -2.83 5.40 -16.40
C ASN A 96 -1.94 6.49 -17.02
N ASN A 97 -2.52 7.38 -17.83
CA ASN A 97 -1.77 8.50 -18.40
C ASN A 97 -1.29 9.47 -17.31
N MET A 98 -2.13 9.79 -16.32
CA MET A 98 -1.76 10.65 -15.20
C MET A 98 -0.63 10.03 -14.37
N ALA A 99 -0.70 8.73 -14.09
CA ALA A 99 0.33 7.98 -13.36
C ALA A 99 1.72 8.10 -14.02
N LEU A 100 1.77 8.10 -15.35
CA LEU A 100 3.01 8.15 -16.12
C LEU A 100 3.49 9.58 -16.40
N ASN A 101 2.56 10.52 -16.62
CA ASN A 101 2.87 11.80 -17.27
C ASN A 101 2.52 13.05 -16.45
N ASP A 102 1.80 12.95 -15.33
CA ASP A 102 1.47 14.16 -14.56
C ASP A 102 2.73 14.81 -13.98
N LYS A 103 2.81 16.14 -14.08
CA LYS A 103 3.94 16.91 -13.54
C LYS A 103 4.04 16.79 -12.02
N SER A 104 2.92 16.64 -11.33
CA SER A 104 2.87 16.51 -9.87
C SER A 104 3.06 15.06 -9.45
N ALA A 105 4.06 14.83 -8.60
CA ALA A 105 4.29 13.51 -8.01
C ALA A 105 3.15 13.03 -7.11
N CYS A 106 2.39 13.95 -6.49
CA CYS A 106 1.19 13.60 -5.72
C CYS A 106 0.14 12.98 -6.64
N VAL A 107 -0.15 13.65 -7.76
CA VAL A 107 -1.12 13.18 -8.74
C VAL A 107 -0.69 11.84 -9.32
N ARG A 108 0.59 11.66 -9.66
CA ARG A 108 1.11 10.37 -10.15
C ARG A 108 0.88 9.26 -9.13
N ALA A 109 1.23 9.46 -7.86
CA ALA A 109 1.06 8.47 -6.81
C ALA A 109 -0.43 8.09 -6.61
N THR A 110 -1.31 9.08 -6.50
CA THR A 110 -2.75 8.85 -6.36
C THR A 110 -3.36 8.19 -7.59
N ALA A 111 -2.88 8.51 -8.80
CA ALA A 111 -3.32 7.85 -10.02
C ALA A 111 -2.92 6.36 -10.04
N ILE A 112 -1.71 6.00 -9.58
CA ILE A 112 -1.26 4.60 -9.44
C ILE A 112 -2.09 3.84 -8.40
N GLU A 113 -2.33 4.45 -7.24
CA GLU A 113 -3.22 3.86 -6.22
C GLU A 113 -4.63 3.64 -6.80
N SER A 114 -5.11 4.57 -7.61
CA SER A 114 -6.41 4.50 -8.28
C SER A 114 -6.47 3.43 -9.37
N THR A 115 -5.45 3.30 -10.23
CA THR A 115 -5.39 2.21 -11.23
C THR A 115 -5.36 0.85 -10.54
N ALA A 116 -4.67 0.70 -9.40
CA ALA A 116 -4.69 -0.51 -8.60
C ALA A 116 -6.10 -0.84 -8.05
N GLN A 117 -6.83 0.14 -7.51
CA GLN A 117 -8.22 -0.07 -7.06
C GLN A 117 -9.14 -0.50 -8.22
N ARG A 118 -8.94 0.06 -9.41
CA ARG A 118 -9.71 -0.30 -10.60
C ARG A 118 -9.36 -1.71 -11.07
N CYS A 119 -8.08 -2.07 -11.08
CA CYS A 119 -7.61 -3.41 -11.41
C CYS A 119 -8.13 -4.48 -10.43
N LYS A 120 -8.17 -4.17 -9.13
CA LYS A 120 -8.75 -5.07 -8.12
C LYS A 120 -10.22 -5.42 -8.40
N LYS A 121 -10.99 -4.46 -8.93
CA LYS A 121 -12.41 -4.66 -9.31
C LYS A 121 -12.56 -5.35 -10.67
N ASN A 122 -11.60 -5.16 -11.57
CA ASN A 122 -11.63 -5.71 -12.91
C ASN A 122 -10.20 -6.09 -13.37
N PRO A 123 -9.80 -7.37 -13.18
CA PRO A 123 -8.42 -7.83 -13.44
C PRO A 123 -7.96 -7.78 -14.91
N ILE A 124 -8.82 -7.40 -15.87
CA ILE A 124 -8.40 -7.21 -17.27
C ILE A 124 -7.29 -6.15 -17.41
N TYR A 125 -7.14 -5.28 -16.39
CA TYR A 125 -6.13 -4.24 -16.37
C TYR A 125 -4.77 -4.69 -15.85
N SER A 126 -4.62 -5.91 -15.32
CA SER A 126 -3.35 -6.38 -14.73
C SER A 126 -2.16 -6.22 -15.67
N PRO A 127 -2.22 -6.60 -16.97
CA PRO A 127 -1.09 -6.40 -17.89
C PRO A 127 -0.65 -4.93 -18.00
N LYS A 128 -1.61 -4.00 -18.04
CA LYS A 128 -1.33 -2.56 -18.09
C LYS A 128 -0.70 -2.04 -16.79
N ILE A 129 -1.04 -2.62 -15.64
CA ILE A 129 -0.41 -2.28 -14.35
C ILE A 129 1.04 -2.76 -14.31
N VAL A 130 1.34 -3.93 -14.89
CA VAL A 130 2.72 -4.42 -15.02
C VAL A 130 3.54 -3.45 -15.88
N GLU A 131 3.04 -3.07 -17.07
CA GLU A 131 3.68 -2.09 -17.96
C GLU A 131 3.87 -0.72 -17.28
N GLN A 132 2.85 -0.23 -16.57
CA GLN A 132 2.94 1.00 -15.78
C GLN A 132 4.06 0.91 -14.73
N SER A 133 4.12 -0.21 -14.00
CA SER A 133 5.06 -0.41 -12.89
C SER A 133 6.51 -0.51 -13.35
N GLN A 134 6.76 -1.00 -14.58
CA GLN A 134 8.09 -1.03 -15.19
C GLN A 134 8.70 0.37 -15.32
N ILE A 135 7.87 1.42 -15.36
CA ILE A 135 8.32 2.81 -15.41
C ILE A 135 8.24 3.44 -14.00
N THR A 136 7.11 3.31 -13.31
CA THR A 136 6.86 4.06 -12.07
C THR A 136 7.67 3.54 -10.87
N ALA A 137 8.16 2.30 -10.91
CA ALA A 137 9.08 1.77 -9.90
C ALA A 137 10.43 2.52 -9.85
N PHE A 138 10.76 3.26 -10.91
CA PHE A 138 12.00 4.04 -11.03
C PHE A 138 11.75 5.57 -10.98
N ASP A 139 10.53 6.01 -10.61
CA ASP A 139 10.22 7.43 -10.49
C ASP A 139 11.11 8.10 -9.43
N LYS A 140 11.50 9.36 -9.68
CA LYS A 140 12.31 10.14 -8.73
C LYS A 140 11.61 10.35 -7.39
N SER A 141 10.27 10.39 -7.37
CA SER A 141 9.46 10.56 -6.18
C SER A 141 9.31 9.27 -5.38
N THR A 142 9.64 9.34 -4.08
CA THR A 142 9.40 8.26 -3.11
C THR A 142 7.92 7.86 -3.04
N ASN A 143 7.02 8.84 -3.08
CA ASN A 143 5.57 8.59 -3.02
C ASN A 143 5.08 7.75 -4.21
N VAL A 144 5.65 7.98 -5.39
CA VAL A 144 5.30 7.23 -6.61
C VAL A 144 5.82 5.80 -6.54
N ARG A 145 7.07 5.60 -6.09
CA ARG A 145 7.64 4.26 -5.93
C ARG A 145 6.91 3.44 -4.87
N ARG A 146 6.53 4.08 -3.75
CA ARG A 146 5.67 3.47 -2.72
C ARG A 146 4.30 3.08 -3.27
N ALA A 147 3.63 3.98 -3.99
CA ALA A 147 2.36 3.67 -4.64
C ALA A 147 2.49 2.52 -5.65
N THR A 148 3.64 2.43 -6.35
CA THR A 148 3.94 1.32 -7.27
C THR A 148 4.07 -0.01 -6.53
N ALA A 149 4.76 -0.06 -5.39
CA ALA A 149 4.83 -1.26 -4.56
C ALA A 149 3.44 -1.75 -4.12
N PHE A 150 2.56 -0.82 -3.72
CA PHE A 150 1.16 -1.12 -3.43
C PHE A 150 0.39 -1.64 -4.66
N ALA A 151 0.55 -1.01 -5.82
CA ALA A 151 -0.13 -1.46 -7.04
C ALA A 151 0.29 -2.88 -7.43
N ILE A 152 1.58 -3.20 -7.31
CA ILE A 152 2.11 -4.54 -7.53
C ILE A 152 1.51 -5.56 -6.56
N SER A 153 1.38 -5.20 -5.26
CA SER A 153 0.80 -6.11 -4.26
C SER A 153 -0.66 -6.49 -4.56
N VAL A 154 -1.39 -5.65 -5.30
CA VAL A 154 -2.79 -5.87 -5.66
C VAL A 154 -2.95 -6.86 -6.82
N ILE A 155 -2.04 -6.83 -7.81
CA ILE A 155 -2.21 -7.64 -9.04
C ILE A 155 -1.68 -9.08 -8.91
N ASN A 156 -0.77 -9.34 -7.97
CA ASN A 156 -0.15 -10.64 -7.75
C ASN A 156 0.35 -11.31 -9.05
N ASP A 157 1.10 -10.56 -9.86
CA ASP A 157 1.72 -11.05 -11.09
C ASP A 157 3.22 -11.26 -10.89
N LYS A 158 3.69 -12.50 -11.11
CA LYS A 158 5.11 -12.87 -10.99
C LYS A 158 6.04 -12.07 -11.91
N ALA A 159 5.54 -11.49 -13.00
CA ALA A 159 6.30 -10.60 -13.86
C ALA A 159 6.84 -9.36 -13.13
N THR A 160 6.27 -9.01 -11.97
CA THR A 160 6.69 -7.87 -11.14
C THR A 160 7.83 -8.19 -10.16
N ILE A 161 8.23 -9.46 -10.02
CA ILE A 161 9.28 -9.88 -9.07
C ILE A 161 10.58 -9.08 -9.24
N PRO A 162 11.11 -8.86 -10.47
CA PRO A 162 12.32 -8.04 -10.65
C PRO A 162 12.15 -6.60 -10.15
N LEU A 163 10.95 -6.03 -10.29
CA LEU A 163 10.63 -4.68 -9.81
C LEU A 163 10.59 -4.64 -8.29
N LEU A 164 10.00 -5.65 -7.64
CA LEU A 164 9.98 -5.76 -6.18
C LEU A 164 11.39 -5.92 -5.61
N ILE A 165 12.24 -6.76 -6.23
CA ILE A 165 13.65 -6.90 -5.83
C ILE A 165 14.39 -5.56 -5.93
N ASN A 166 14.14 -4.76 -6.96
CA ASN A 166 14.70 -3.41 -7.06
C ASN A 166 14.19 -2.50 -5.94
N LEU A 167 12.89 -2.55 -5.61
CA LEU A 167 12.28 -1.73 -4.55
C LEU A 167 12.73 -2.16 -3.13
N LEU A 168 13.14 -3.42 -2.91
CA LEU A 168 13.79 -3.83 -1.66
C LEU A 168 15.12 -3.11 -1.41
N LYS A 169 15.74 -2.55 -2.46
CA LYS A 169 17.01 -1.81 -2.39
C LYS A 169 16.81 -0.31 -2.41
N ASP A 170 15.56 0.17 -2.29
CA ASP A 170 15.23 1.58 -2.35
C ASP A 170 15.90 2.37 -1.21
N PRO A 171 16.39 3.61 -1.45
CA PRO A 171 16.91 4.46 -0.37
C PRO A 171 15.90 4.75 0.76
N ASN A 172 14.60 4.75 0.45
CA ASN A 172 13.53 5.06 1.38
C ASN A 172 13.01 3.80 2.09
N GLY A 173 12.93 3.84 3.42
CA GLY A 173 12.51 2.70 4.25
C GLY A 173 11.07 2.25 4.03
N ASP A 174 10.14 3.18 3.78
CA ASP A 174 8.74 2.83 3.54
C ASP A 174 8.57 2.08 2.22
N VAL A 175 9.35 2.46 1.19
CA VAL A 175 9.34 1.74 -0.09
C VAL A 175 9.86 0.31 0.09
N ARG A 176 10.95 0.12 0.84
CA ARG A 176 11.48 -1.21 1.16
C ARG A 176 10.49 -2.05 1.95
N ASN A 177 9.85 -1.47 2.97
CA ASN A 177 8.82 -2.15 3.76
C ASN A 177 7.64 -2.59 2.87
N TRP A 178 7.09 -1.70 2.04
CA TRP A 178 6.00 -2.05 1.12
C TRP A 178 6.39 -3.13 0.11
N ALA A 179 7.62 -3.11 -0.41
CA ALA A 179 8.11 -4.14 -1.31
C ALA A 179 8.24 -5.50 -0.61
N ALA A 180 8.76 -5.52 0.62
CA ALA A 180 8.87 -6.73 1.44
C ALA A 180 7.48 -7.30 1.79
N PHE A 181 6.56 -6.43 2.22
CA PHE A 181 5.17 -6.77 2.47
C PHE A 181 4.50 -7.38 1.24
N ALA A 182 4.68 -6.76 0.06
CA ALA A 182 4.12 -7.25 -1.21
C ALA A 182 4.69 -8.64 -1.59
N ILE A 183 5.97 -8.88 -1.34
CA ILE A 183 6.61 -10.18 -1.56
C ILE A 183 6.07 -11.24 -0.58
N ASN A 184 5.87 -10.88 0.69
CA ASN A 184 5.37 -11.77 1.73
C ASN A 184 3.90 -12.15 1.49
N ILE A 185 3.02 -11.17 1.22
CA ILE A 185 1.59 -11.43 1.01
C ILE A 185 1.34 -12.31 -0.22
N ASN A 186 2.15 -12.16 -1.27
CA ASN A 186 2.06 -12.95 -2.50
C ASN A 186 2.89 -14.25 -2.47
N LYS A 187 3.63 -14.50 -1.38
CA LYS A 187 4.49 -15.67 -1.18
C LYS A 187 5.49 -15.89 -2.31
N TYR A 188 6.07 -14.82 -2.85
CA TYR A 188 7.10 -14.93 -3.89
C TYR A 188 8.42 -15.41 -3.31
N ASP A 189 9.04 -16.40 -3.94
CA ASP A 189 10.27 -17.00 -3.42
C ASP A 189 11.23 -17.38 -4.54
N ASN A 190 12.47 -16.91 -4.41
CA ASN A 190 13.63 -17.25 -5.22
C ASN A 190 14.90 -16.85 -4.43
N SER A 191 16.09 -17.20 -4.95
CA SER A 191 17.36 -16.89 -4.30
C SER A 191 17.53 -15.39 -4.04
N ASP A 192 17.24 -14.56 -5.04
CA ASP A 192 17.46 -13.11 -4.97
C ASP A 192 16.61 -12.44 -3.88
N ILE A 193 15.35 -12.87 -3.72
CA ILE A 193 14.45 -12.41 -2.66
C ILE A 193 15.02 -12.77 -1.29
N ARG A 194 15.45 -14.03 -1.12
CA ARG A 194 16.00 -14.50 0.16
C ARG A 194 17.29 -13.76 0.50
N ASP A 195 18.16 -13.51 -0.47
CA ASP A 195 19.40 -12.77 -0.26
C ASP A 195 19.13 -11.31 0.11
N CYS A 196 18.19 -10.64 -0.56
CA CYS A 196 17.76 -9.30 -0.16
C CYS A 196 17.18 -9.27 1.26
N PHE A 197 16.36 -10.26 1.64
CA PHE A 197 15.84 -10.34 3.00
C PHE A 197 16.93 -10.56 4.04
N VAL A 198 17.97 -11.35 3.74
CA VAL A 198 19.12 -11.50 4.63
C VAL A 198 19.84 -10.17 4.84
N GLU A 199 20.05 -9.38 3.78
CA GLU A 199 20.62 -8.03 3.91
C GLU A 199 19.73 -7.11 4.75
N MET A 200 18.41 -7.18 4.56
CA MET A 200 17.42 -6.37 5.28
C MET A 200 17.31 -6.70 6.78
N LEU A 201 17.87 -7.82 7.26
CA LEU A 201 17.99 -8.08 8.69
C LEU A 201 18.83 -7.01 9.42
N GLN A 202 19.70 -6.30 8.69
CA GLN A 202 20.51 -5.20 9.20
C GLN A 202 19.95 -3.82 8.82
N ASP A 203 18.71 -3.74 8.33
CA ASP A 203 18.11 -2.47 7.93
C ASP A 203 17.97 -1.51 9.11
N LYS A 204 18.22 -0.22 8.87
CA LYS A 204 18.04 0.84 9.86
C LYS A 204 16.58 1.00 10.31
N ASN A 205 15.61 0.66 9.45
CA ASN A 205 14.19 0.71 9.74
C ASN A 205 13.73 -0.61 10.38
N GLU A 206 13.15 -0.53 11.57
CA GLU A 206 12.63 -1.69 12.32
C GLU A 206 11.53 -2.45 11.59
N GLU A 207 10.59 -1.74 10.95
CA GLU A 207 9.50 -2.37 10.20
C GLU A 207 10.04 -3.18 9.01
N VAL A 208 11.15 -2.73 8.40
CA VAL A 208 11.82 -3.47 7.32
C VAL A 208 12.50 -4.72 7.85
N ARG A 209 13.16 -4.66 9.01
CA ARG A 209 13.76 -5.83 9.66
C ARG A 209 12.70 -6.88 10.02
N ILE A 210 11.55 -6.46 10.55
CA ILE A 210 10.45 -7.35 10.92
C ILE A 210 9.94 -8.10 9.68
N GLU A 211 9.66 -7.40 8.58
CA GLU A 211 9.23 -8.05 7.32
C GLU A 211 10.26 -9.05 6.78
N ALA A 212 11.56 -8.76 6.92
CA ALA A 212 12.62 -9.66 6.54
C ALA A 212 12.68 -10.91 7.43
N ILE A 213 12.52 -10.75 8.74
CA ILE A 213 12.47 -11.87 9.70
C ILE A 213 11.30 -12.79 9.38
N ILE A 214 10.09 -12.22 9.25
CA ILE A 214 8.88 -12.95 8.86
C ILE A 214 9.15 -13.66 7.53
N GLY A 215 9.62 -12.92 6.52
CA GLY A 215 9.84 -13.44 5.18
C GLY A 215 10.78 -14.64 5.14
N LEU A 216 11.93 -14.57 5.82
CA LEU A 216 12.90 -15.67 5.89
C LEU A 216 12.35 -16.86 6.68
N SER A 217 11.67 -16.61 7.79
CA SER A 217 11.07 -17.65 8.61
C SER A 217 10.01 -18.46 7.87
N TYR A 218 9.09 -17.82 7.14
CA TYR A 218 8.08 -18.54 6.34
C TYR A 218 8.73 -19.35 5.20
N ARG A 219 9.89 -18.91 4.70
CA ARG A 219 10.69 -19.60 3.66
C ARG A 219 11.64 -20.67 4.24
N LYS A 220 11.59 -20.88 5.56
CA LYS A 220 12.44 -21.79 6.33
C LYS A 220 13.94 -21.53 6.13
N ASP A 221 14.31 -20.26 5.90
CA ASP A 221 15.70 -19.85 5.68
C ASP A 221 16.43 -19.62 7.01
N LYS A 222 17.33 -20.53 7.34
CA LYS A 222 18.02 -20.58 8.64
C LYS A 222 19.00 -19.42 8.86
N ARG A 223 19.29 -18.60 7.84
CA ARG A 223 20.14 -17.42 7.99
C ARG A 223 19.53 -16.38 8.94
N VAL A 224 18.21 -16.44 9.20
CA VAL A 224 17.51 -15.58 10.17
C VAL A 224 17.78 -15.96 11.64
N LEU A 225 18.29 -17.17 11.92
CA LEU A 225 18.32 -17.74 13.28
C LEU A 225 18.97 -16.84 14.33
N SER A 226 20.13 -16.25 14.02
CA SER A 226 20.85 -15.41 14.98
C SER A 226 20.01 -14.20 15.39
N VAL A 227 19.51 -13.46 14.39
CA VAL A 227 18.71 -12.24 14.62
C VAL A 227 17.40 -12.59 15.32
N LEU A 228 16.75 -13.69 14.94
CA LEU A 228 15.52 -14.15 15.58
C LEU A 228 15.74 -14.47 17.06
N CYS A 229 16.85 -15.15 17.41
CA CYS A 229 17.20 -15.43 18.79
C CYS A 229 17.53 -14.18 19.61
N ASP A 230 18.11 -13.15 18.99
CA ASP A 230 18.41 -11.88 19.66
C ASP A 230 17.15 -11.07 19.91
N GLU A 231 16.22 -11.03 18.95
CA GLU A 231 14.91 -10.39 19.11
C GLU A 231 14.08 -11.04 20.22
N LEU A 232 14.06 -12.38 20.31
CA LEU A 232 13.34 -13.12 21.36
C LEU A 232 13.89 -12.91 22.78
N LYS A 233 15.12 -12.41 22.92
CA LYS A 233 15.74 -12.12 24.23
C LYS A 233 15.49 -10.68 24.71
N LYS A 234 14.85 -9.83 23.91
CA LYS A 234 14.54 -8.46 24.31
C LYS A 234 13.46 -8.44 25.40
N ASN A 235 13.47 -7.40 26.21
CA ASN A 235 12.44 -7.19 27.24
C ASN A 235 11.03 -7.00 26.65
N THR A 236 10.96 -6.54 25.39
CA THR A 236 9.71 -6.41 24.64
C THR A 236 9.91 -7.10 23.31
N VAL A 237 9.11 -8.14 23.07
CA VAL A 237 9.13 -8.97 21.87
C VAL A 237 7.83 -8.75 21.13
N TYR A 238 7.90 -8.54 19.81
CA TYR A 238 6.70 -8.44 18.99
C TYR A 238 6.09 -9.82 18.76
N ASP A 239 4.77 -9.91 18.77
CA ASP A 239 4.03 -11.16 18.50
C ASP A 239 4.43 -11.78 17.15
N ASP A 240 4.71 -10.95 16.14
CA ASP A 240 5.17 -11.41 14.82
C ASP A 240 6.51 -12.16 14.87
N ILE A 241 7.40 -11.81 15.82
CA ILE A 241 8.70 -12.49 16.01
C ILE A 241 8.49 -13.87 16.64
N ILE A 242 7.54 -13.97 17.56
CA ILE A 242 7.12 -15.23 18.18
C ILE A 242 6.54 -16.16 17.11
N GLU A 243 5.60 -15.65 16.30
CA GLU A 243 5.02 -16.40 15.18
C GLU A 243 6.09 -16.81 14.16
N ALA A 244 6.97 -15.89 13.77
CA ALA A 244 8.08 -16.18 12.85
C ALA A 244 9.01 -17.28 13.38
N ALA A 245 9.27 -17.35 14.68
CA ALA A 245 10.09 -18.43 15.25
C ALA A 245 9.37 -19.79 15.27
N GLY A 246 8.05 -19.80 15.47
CA GLY A 246 7.24 -21.00 15.27
C GLY A 246 7.24 -21.46 13.81
N GLU A 247 7.08 -20.52 12.88
CA GLU A 247 7.10 -20.78 11.46
C GLU A 247 8.45 -21.29 10.98
N LEU A 248 9.57 -20.73 11.43
CA LEU A 248 10.89 -21.24 11.04
C LEU A 248 11.04 -22.75 11.34
N GLY A 249 10.42 -23.24 12.42
CA GLY A 249 10.35 -24.66 12.75
C GLY A 249 11.71 -25.28 13.12
N ASP A 250 12.72 -24.44 13.40
CA ASP A 250 14.06 -24.90 13.76
C ASP A 250 14.18 -25.09 15.28
N LYS A 251 14.67 -26.27 15.69
CA LYS A 251 14.84 -26.62 17.11
C LYS A 251 15.78 -25.65 17.84
N ASN A 252 16.73 -25.02 17.16
CA ASN A 252 17.61 -24.02 17.77
C ASN A 252 16.88 -22.70 18.05
N ALA A 253 15.82 -22.36 17.32
CA ALA A 253 14.94 -21.25 17.69
C ALA A 253 14.12 -21.61 18.95
N THR A 254 13.76 -22.90 19.13
CA THR A 254 12.98 -23.35 20.30
C THR A 254 13.73 -23.21 21.63
N SER A 255 15.07 -23.30 21.64
CA SER A 255 15.87 -23.05 22.85
C SER A 255 15.88 -21.57 23.23
N CYS A 256 15.93 -20.65 22.25
CA CYS A 256 15.75 -19.21 22.48
C CYS A 256 14.35 -18.89 23.01
N PHE A 257 13.32 -19.60 22.51
CA PHE A 257 11.95 -19.52 23.02
C PHE A 257 11.78 -19.97 24.47
N ARG A 258 12.43 -21.07 24.88
CA ARG A 258 12.40 -21.54 26.28
C ARG A 258 12.93 -20.49 27.25
N TYR A 259 13.93 -19.71 26.84
CA TYR A 259 14.42 -18.60 27.66
C TYR A 259 13.36 -17.51 27.83
N TYR A 260 12.67 -17.12 26.75
CA TYR A 260 11.59 -16.13 26.79
C TYR A 260 10.44 -16.56 27.73
N VAL A 261 9.94 -17.79 27.60
CA VAL A 261 8.80 -18.29 28.40
C VAL A 261 9.12 -18.39 29.90
N VAL A 262 10.39 -18.54 30.28
CA VAL A 262 10.79 -18.61 31.70
C VAL A 262 10.90 -17.22 32.35
N GLN A 263 10.93 -16.13 31.56
CA GLN A 263 11.06 -14.75 32.06
C GLN A 263 9.73 -13.98 32.16
N VAL A 264 8.64 -14.51 31.61
CA VAL A 264 7.27 -13.94 31.67
C VAL A 264 6.49 -14.60 32.79
#